data_AF-A0A9D7CZ02-F1
#
_entry.id   AF-A0A9D7CZ02-F1
#
_cell.length_a   1.000
_cell.length_b   1.000
_cell.length_c   1.000
_cell.angle_alpha   90.00
_cell.angle_beta   90.00
_cell.angle_gamma   90.00
#
_symmetry.space_group_name_H-M   'P 1'
#
loop_
_entity.id
_entity.type
_entity.pdbx_description
1 polymer ?
#
loop_
_entity_poly.entity_id
_entity_poly.type
_entity_poly.pdbx_seq_one_letter_code
_entity_poly.pdbx_strand_id
1 'polypeptide(L)'
;MRRRGDIEMPERATTPGPAYTAWLRYLQSLADDGDCAVAASLTYKSLPVAARTAWLDALDEDAARLEAPAFALYAPLLAVEHDAELCARIREAIGELPRSDRPPEALAGADEASGMRVAVLVRPAYLEFIDIVACRYTLGSGISRAVHEPMRRQGELPTVWDGVALRTAPFDDVIEELAHAILADARLGRAPNEALVPFADLFGWGAPP
;
A
#
# COMPACT_ATOMS: atom_id res chain seq x y z
N MET A 1 -28.70 60.55 24.38
CA MET A 1 -28.78 59.99 23.02
C MET A 1 -27.36 59.94 22.44
N ARG A 2 -26.62 58.84 22.65
CA ARG A 2 -25.28 58.62 22.07
C ARG A 2 -25.40 57.48 21.07
N ARG A 3 -25.00 57.72 19.82
CA ARG A 3 -24.99 56.70 18.75
C ARG A 3 -23.92 55.66 19.06
N ARG A 4 -24.30 54.38 18.98
CA ARG A 4 -23.38 53.24 18.89
C ARG A 4 -22.45 53.49 17.71
N GLY A 5 -21.14 53.44 17.94
CA GLY A 5 -20.18 53.28 16.87
C GLY A 5 -20.33 51.86 16.34
N ASP A 6 -20.60 51.76 15.05
CA ASP A 6 -20.52 50.52 14.31
C ASP A 6 -19.06 50.05 14.38
N ILE A 7 -18.84 48.92 15.05
CA ILE A 7 -17.55 48.22 15.01
C ILE A 7 -17.57 47.49 13.68
N GLU A 8 -16.88 48.03 12.68
CA GLU A 8 -16.49 47.25 11.50
C GLU A 8 -15.70 46.03 11.99
N MET A 9 -16.32 44.86 11.91
CA MET A 9 -15.62 43.61 12.08
C MET A 9 -14.67 43.45 10.88
N PRO A 10 -13.36 43.28 11.08
CA PRO A 10 -12.45 43.12 9.97
C PRO A 10 -12.88 41.90 9.15
N GLU A 11 -13.08 42.14 7.87
CA GLU A 11 -13.24 41.12 6.84
C GLU A 11 -12.19 40.03 7.07
N ARG A 12 -12.64 38.79 7.30
CA ARG A 12 -11.74 37.64 7.47
C ARG A 12 -10.83 37.57 6.24
N ALA A 13 -9.53 37.70 6.47
CA ALA A 13 -8.53 37.53 5.43
C ALA A 13 -8.77 36.22 4.68
N THR A 14 -9.03 36.33 3.39
CA THR A 14 -9.41 35.24 2.48
C THR A 14 -8.20 34.40 2.04
N THR A 15 -7.00 34.74 2.51
CA THR A 15 -5.74 34.08 2.16
C THR A 15 -5.27 33.21 3.32
N PRO A 16 -4.93 31.93 3.07
CA PRO A 16 -4.41 31.07 4.12
C PRO A 16 -3.11 31.64 4.72
N GLY A 17 -2.98 31.53 6.05
CA GLY A 17 -1.81 32.01 6.76
C GLY A 17 -0.52 31.25 6.36
N PRO A 18 0.68 31.81 6.62
CA PRO A 18 1.95 31.22 6.22
C PRO A 18 2.17 29.78 6.69
N ALA A 19 1.67 29.44 7.89
CA ALA A 19 1.78 28.09 8.45
C ALA A 19 0.98 27.05 7.64
N TYR A 20 -0.22 27.41 7.19
CA TYR A 20 -1.03 26.52 6.37
C TYR A 20 -0.44 26.33 4.97
N THR A 21 0.10 27.41 4.37
CA THR A 21 0.82 27.30 3.10
C THR A 21 2.08 26.42 3.23
N ALA A 22 2.79 26.51 4.34
CA ALA A 22 3.94 25.63 4.62
C ALA A 22 3.50 24.17 4.77
N TRP A 23 2.39 23.92 5.47
CA TRP A 23 1.78 22.61 5.61
C TRP A 23 1.44 21.98 4.25
N LEU A 24 0.71 22.69 3.38
CA LEU A 24 0.35 22.17 2.05
C LEU A 24 1.59 21.88 1.19
N ARG A 25 2.61 22.74 1.24
CA ARG A 25 3.88 22.50 0.52
C ARG A 25 4.62 21.29 1.05
N TYR A 26 4.65 21.12 2.37
CA TYR A 26 5.23 19.96 3.01
C TYR A 26 4.52 18.67 2.57
N LEU A 27 3.19 18.66 2.60
CA LEU A 27 2.42 17.52 2.11
C LEU A 27 2.66 17.24 0.62
N GLN A 28 2.74 18.28 -0.22
CA GLN A 28 3.01 18.11 -1.65
C GLN A 28 4.37 17.45 -1.91
N SER A 29 5.41 17.81 -1.12
CA SER A 29 6.75 17.23 -1.27
C SER A 29 6.84 15.76 -0.86
N LEU A 30 5.82 15.21 -0.18
CA LEU A 30 5.77 13.77 0.11
C LEU A 30 5.74 12.93 -1.17
N ALA A 31 5.31 13.50 -2.31
CA ALA A 31 5.16 12.81 -3.59
C ALA A 31 6.46 12.61 -4.37
N ASP A 32 7.46 13.48 -4.19
CA ASP A 32 8.68 13.50 -4.99
C ASP A 32 9.97 13.55 -4.16
N ASP A 33 9.90 13.84 -2.86
CA ASP A 33 11.04 13.88 -1.95
C ASP A 33 10.98 12.73 -0.91
N GLY A 34 11.81 11.72 -1.12
CA GLY A 34 11.91 10.57 -0.23
C GLY A 34 12.39 10.92 1.20
N ASP A 35 13.27 11.91 1.35
CA ASP A 35 13.73 12.36 2.68
C ASP A 35 12.57 13.04 3.43
N CYS A 36 11.72 13.78 2.71
CA CYS A 36 10.51 14.36 3.26
C CYS A 36 9.50 13.29 3.72
N ALA A 37 9.27 12.25 2.91
CA ALA A 37 8.44 11.11 3.28
C ALA A 37 8.96 10.36 4.52
N VAL A 38 10.28 10.15 4.62
CA VAL A 38 10.92 9.55 5.81
C VAL A 38 10.74 10.46 7.04
N ALA A 39 10.97 11.76 6.90
CA ALA A 39 10.78 12.73 7.98
C ALA A 39 9.32 12.75 8.48
N ALA A 40 8.35 12.65 7.57
CA ALA A 40 6.94 12.52 7.91
C ALA A 40 6.64 11.25 8.69
N SER A 41 7.16 10.12 8.24
CA SER A 41 7.03 8.82 8.92
C SER A 41 7.55 8.91 10.37
N LEU A 42 8.75 9.46 10.55
CA LEU A 42 9.38 9.58 11.87
C LEU A 42 8.62 10.56 12.78
N THR A 43 8.19 11.69 12.24
CA THR A 43 7.38 12.68 12.97
C THR A 43 6.07 12.05 13.41
N TYR A 44 5.31 11.46 12.49
CA TYR A 44 4.05 10.80 12.76
C TYR A 44 4.20 9.70 13.81
N LYS A 45 5.21 8.83 13.69
CA LYS A 45 5.51 7.76 14.66
C LYS A 45 5.74 8.29 16.07
N SER A 46 6.34 9.47 16.21
CA SER A 46 6.64 10.08 17.51
C SER A 46 5.40 10.65 18.22
N LEU A 47 4.29 10.82 17.51
CA LEU A 47 3.07 11.41 18.05
C LEU A 47 2.26 10.39 18.87
N PRO A 48 1.59 10.84 19.96
CA PRO A 48 0.57 10.02 20.61
C PRO A 48 -0.62 9.78 19.67
N VAL A 49 -1.39 8.71 19.92
CA VAL A 49 -2.53 8.30 19.07
C VAL A 49 -3.46 9.48 18.75
N ALA A 50 -3.87 10.26 19.75
CA ALA A 50 -4.76 11.41 19.54
C ALA A 50 -4.20 12.46 18.56
N ALA A 51 -2.89 12.68 18.56
CA ALA A 51 -2.24 13.61 17.63
C ALA A 51 -2.07 13.00 16.24
N ARG A 52 -1.89 11.68 16.14
CA ARG A 52 -1.92 10.94 14.86
C ARG A 52 -3.30 11.00 14.22
N THR A 53 -4.36 10.84 15.00
CA THR A 53 -5.74 11.04 14.55
C THR A 53 -5.94 12.46 14.00
N ALA A 54 -5.53 13.49 14.76
CA ALA A 54 -5.64 14.87 14.31
C ALA A 54 -4.83 15.17 13.04
N TRP A 55 -3.67 14.53 12.87
CA TRP A 55 -2.89 14.62 11.63
C TRP A 55 -3.68 14.04 10.45
N LEU A 56 -4.27 12.85 10.61
CA LEU A 56 -5.08 12.23 9.56
C LEU A 56 -6.33 13.06 9.25
N ASP A 57 -6.97 13.66 10.25
CA ASP A 57 -8.11 14.56 10.02
C ASP A 57 -7.71 15.76 9.16
N ALA A 58 -6.58 16.42 9.49
CA ALA A 58 -6.07 17.53 8.70
C ALA A 58 -5.66 17.09 7.28
N LEU A 59 -5.07 15.90 7.15
CA LEU A 59 -4.68 15.35 5.85
C LEU A 59 -5.91 15.06 4.98
N ASP A 60 -6.97 14.46 5.53
CA ASP A 60 -8.20 14.17 4.81
C ASP A 60 -8.89 15.46 4.30
N GLU A 61 -8.85 16.53 5.09
CA GLU A 61 -9.39 17.84 4.70
C GLU A 61 -8.61 18.50 3.55
N ASP A 62 -7.30 18.26 3.50
CA ASP A 62 -6.38 18.95 2.60
C ASP A 62 -5.96 18.13 1.37
N ALA A 63 -6.05 16.81 1.42
CA ALA A 63 -5.58 15.92 0.36
C ALA A 63 -6.17 16.25 -1.01
N ALA A 64 -7.47 16.59 -1.06
CA ALA A 64 -8.15 16.97 -2.30
C ALA A 64 -7.65 18.28 -2.93
N ARG A 65 -6.86 19.08 -2.20
CA ARG A 65 -6.24 20.33 -2.68
C ARG A 65 -4.83 20.12 -3.21
N LEU A 66 -4.27 18.93 -3.05
CA LEU A 66 -2.92 18.58 -3.45
C LEU A 66 -2.93 17.86 -4.80
N GLU A 67 -1.87 18.06 -5.58
CA GLU A 67 -1.63 17.26 -6.78
C GLU A 67 -0.99 15.91 -6.43
N ALA A 68 -0.47 15.80 -5.21
CA ALA A 68 0.08 14.57 -4.67
C ALA A 68 -1.00 13.48 -4.61
N PRO A 69 -0.75 12.29 -5.17
CA PRO A 69 -1.72 11.22 -5.12
C PRO A 69 -1.83 10.65 -3.71
N ALA A 70 -3.02 10.14 -3.34
CA ALA A 70 -3.31 9.69 -1.98
C ALA A 70 -2.25 8.74 -1.43
N PHE A 71 -1.85 7.72 -2.19
CA PHE A 71 -0.81 6.79 -1.75
C PHE A 71 0.49 7.49 -1.32
N ALA A 72 0.93 8.57 -1.98
CA ALA A 72 2.15 9.28 -1.58
C ALA A 72 1.99 10.02 -0.24
N LEU A 73 0.80 10.55 0.03
CA LEU A 73 0.47 11.25 1.26
C LEU A 73 0.35 10.31 2.46
N TYR A 74 -0.22 9.13 2.24
CA TYR A 74 -0.64 8.21 3.28
C TYR A 74 0.33 7.03 3.48
N ALA A 75 1.06 6.57 2.46
CA ALA A 75 2.01 5.45 2.56
C ALA A 75 3.07 5.63 3.65
N PRO A 76 3.71 6.80 3.79
CA PRO A 76 4.73 7.00 4.82
C PRO A 76 4.16 6.82 6.23
N LEU A 77 2.91 7.22 6.43
CA LEU A 77 2.20 7.08 7.72
C LEU A 77 1.84 5.62 8.00
N LEU A 78 1.32 4.91 6.98
CA LEU A 78 0.97 3.49 7.10
C LEU A 78 2.18 2.64 7.50
N ALA A 79 3.36 2.96 6.97
CA ALA A 79 4.60 2.24 7.19
C ALA A 79 5.02 2.11 8.66
N VAL A 80 4.56 3.05 9.49
CA VAL A 80 4.95 3.17 10.90
C VAL A 80 3.75 3.08 11.84
N GLU A 81 2.54 2.89 11.32
CA GLU A 81 1.34 2.76 12.12
C GLU A 81 1.17 1.32 12.61
N HIS A 82 0.76 1.18 13.86
CA HIS A 82 0.57 -0.11 14.53
C HIS A 82 -0.84 -0.23 15.14
N ASP A 83 -1.57 0.88 15.25
CA ASP A 83 -2.98 0.87 15.60
C ASP A 83 -3.82 0.34 14.43
N ALA A 84 -4.63 -0.69 14.70
CA ALA A 84 -5.37 -1.39 13.65
C ALA A 84 -6.46 -0.52 13.00
N GLU A 85 -7.12 0.36 13.76
CA GLU A 85 -8.17 1.24 13.25
C GLU A 85 -7.56 2.33 12.36
N LEU A 86 -6.45 2.93 12.79
CA LEU A 86 -5.73 3.91 11.98
C LEU A 86 -5.15 3.28 10.72
N CYS A 87 -4.58 2.07 10.81
CA CYS A 87 -4.10 1.34 9.63
C CYS A 87 -5.23 1.08 8.63
N ALA A 88 -6.42 0.72 9.10
CA ALA A 88 -7.59 0.50 8.23
C ALA A 88 -8.01 1.80 7.55
N ARG A 89 -8.13 2.91 8.29
CA ARG A 89 -8.45 4.24 7.75
C ARG A 89 -7.44 4.68 6.69
N ILE A 90 -6.14 4.53 6.95
CA ILE A 90 -5.09 4.93 6.02
C ILE A 90 -5.17 4.08 4.73
N ARG A 91 -5.39 2.77 4.84
CA ARG A 91 -5.58 1.90 3.65
C ARG A 91 -6.82 2.28 2.86
N GLU A 92 -7.92 2.65 3.52
CA GLU A 92 -9.14 3.11 2.86
C GLU A 92 -8.91 4.42 2.08
N ALA A 93 -8.21 5.38 2.68
CA ALA A 93 -7.88 6.65 2.03
C ALA A 93 -6.99 6.49 0.78
N ILE A 94 -6.11 5.48 0.80
CA ILE A 94 -5.24 5.16 -0.33
C ILE A 94 -6.03 4.52 -1.48
N GLY A 95 -7.01 3.67 -1.15
CA GLY A 95 -7.78 2.92 -2.14
C GLY A 95 -6.88 1.97 -2.94
N GLU A 96 -7.09 1.95 -4.26
CA GLU A 96 -6.23 1.16 -5.16
C GLU A 96 -4.87 1.84 -5.35
N LEU A 97 -3.80 1.08 -5.10
CA LEU A 97 -2.45 1.55 -5.32
C LEU A 97 -2.18 1.70 -6.82
N PRO A 98 -1.54 2.81 -7.24
CA PRO A 98 -1.15 2.95 -8.62
C PRO A 98 -0.08 1.94 -8.97
N ARG A 99 -0.16 1.46 -10.21
CA ARG A 99 0.83 0.57 -10.77
C ARG A 99 2.14 1.35 -10.94
N SER A 100 3.22 0.84 -10.35
CA SER A 100 4.57 1.33 -10.65
C SER A 100 4.98 0.91 -12.05
N ASP A 101 5.74 1.74 -12.75
CA ASP A 101 6.41 1.37 -14.00
C ASP A 101 7.58 0.39 -13.76
N ARG A 102 7.99 0.19 -12.50
CA ARG A 102 9.01 -0.81 -12.17
C ARG A 102 8.44 -2.22 -12.37
N PRO A 103 9.21 -3.13 -12.97
CA PRO A 103 8.74 -4.49 -13.23
C PRO A 103 8.49 -5.23 -11.90
N PRO A 104 7.49 -6.12 -11.85
CA PRO A 104 7.28 -6.98 -10.71
C PRO A 104 8.41 -8.01 -10.55
N GLU A 105 8.57 -8.50 -9.33
CA GLU A 105 9.59 -9.47 -8.95
C GLU A 105 8.92 -10.71 -8.33
N ALA A 106 9.66 -11.83 -8.25
CA ALA A 106 9.18 -13.04 -7.62
C ALA A 106 10.24 -13.65 -6.69
N LEU A 107 9.76 -14.13 -5.54
CA LEU A 107 10.50 -15.03 -4.67
C LEU A 107 9.82 -16.40 -4.71
N ALA A 108 10.60 -17.48 -4.73
CA ALA A 108 10.08 -18.84 -4.70
C ALA A 108 10.90 -19.74 -3.77
N GLY A 109 10.24 -20.75 -3.25
CA GLY A 109 10.82 -21.82 -2.46
C GLY A 109 9.98 -23.08 -2.57
N ALA A 110 10.59 -24.21 -2.23
CA ALA A 110 9.89 -25.49 -2.21
C ALA A 110 10.38 -26.35 -1.04
N ASP A 111 9.47 -27.15 -0.52
CA ASP A 111 9.78 -28.30 0.32
C ASP A 111 9.73 -29.56 -0.54
N GLU A 112 10.91 -30.09 -0.88
CA GLU A 112 11.04 -31.27 -1.76
C GLU A 112 10.38 -32.52 -1.18
N ALA A 113 10.31 -32.66 0.15
CA ALA A 113 9.76 -33.85 0.79
C ALA A 113 8.22 -33.93 0.64
N SER A 114 7.54 -32.79 0.69
CA SER A 114 6.08 -32.71 0.55
C SER A 114 5.61 -32.33 -0.85
N GLY A 115 6.52 -31.87 -1.73
CA GLY A 115 6.18 -31.28 -3.03
C GLY A 115 5.47 -29.93 -2.92
N MET A 116 5.48 -29.33 -1.73
CA MET A 116 4.88 -28.04 -1.44
C MET A 116 5.73 -26.91 -1.98
N ARG A 117 5.09 -25.95 -2.62
CA ARG A 117 5.72 -24.75 -3.18
C ARG A 117 5.17 -23.51 -2.50
N VAL A 118 6.06 -22.53 -2.37
CA VAL A 118 5.73 -21.18 -1.95
C VAL A 118 6.23 -20.21 -3.00
N ALA A 119 5.37 -19.28 -3.39
CA ALA A 119 5.74 -18.14 -4.21
C ALA A 119 5.28 -16.85 -3.55
N VAL A 120 6.10 -15.80 -3.64
CA VAL A 120 5.75 -14.44 -3.26
C VAL A 120 5.92 -13.58 -4.50
N LEU A 121 4.81 -13.07 -5.03
CA LEU A 121 4.85 -12.06 -6.08
C LEU A 121 4.99 -10.69 -5.41
N VAL A 122 5.90 -9.87 -5.92
CA VAL A 122 6.22 -8.56 -5.41
C VAL A 122 5.95 -7.55 -6.50
N ARG A 123 5.01 -6.64 -6.26
CA ARG A 123 4.71 -5.52 -7.16
C ARG A 123 5.24 -4.24 -6.54
N PRO A 124 6.17 -3.54 -7.20
CA PRO A 124 6.53 -2.20 -6.79
C PRO A 124 5.30 -1.28 -6.81
N ALA A 125 5.13 -0.46 -5.77
CA ALA A 125 4.08 0.54 -5.69
C ALA A 125 4.71 1.95 -5.77
N TYR A 126 5.22 2.46 -4.65
CA TYR A 126 5.72 3.83 -4.53
C TYR A 126 6.99 3.91 -3.70
N LEU A 127 8.02 4.65 -4.14
CA LEU A 127 9.31 4.73 -3.45
C LEU A 127 9.80 3.34 -3.01
N GLU A 128 9.89 3.08 -1.71
CA GLU A 128 10.28 1.79 -1.12
C GLU A 128 9.11 0.87 -0.79
N PHE A 129 7.87 1.27 -1.08
CA PHE A 129 6.66 0.50 -0.85
C PHE A 129 6.37 -0.48 -2.00
N ILE A 130 5.93 -1.67 -1.60
CA ILE A 130 5.61 -2.80 -2.46
C ILE A 130 4.29 -3.43 -2.00
N ASP A 131 3.57 -4.04 -2.93
CA ASP A 131 2.49 -4.97 -2.64
C ASP A 131 2.99 -6.39 -2.82
N ILE A 132 2.59 -7.29 -1.92
CA ILE A 132 2.95 -8.69 -2.03
C ILE A 132 1.73 -9.60 -1.95
N VAL A 133 1.74 -10.67 -2.75
CA VAL A 133 0.88 -11.83 -2.52
C VAL A 133 1.74 -13.07 -2.35
N ALA A 134 1.61 -13.72 -1.19
CA ALA A 134 2.29 -14.95 -0.87
C ALA A 134 1.32 -16.13 -1.02
N CYS A 135 1.72 -17.14 -1.80
CA CYS A 135 0.91 -18.30 -2.14
C CYS A 135 1.61 -19.59 -1.73
N ARG A 136 0.88 -20.47 -1.03
CA ARG A 136 1.22 -21.87 -0.81
C ARG A 136 0.44 -22.74 -1.78
N TYR A 137 1.13 -23.59 -2.52
CA TYR A 137 0.46 -24.44 -3.51
C TYR A 137 1.20 -25.75 -3.78
N THR A 138 0.52 -26.65 -4.45
CA THR A 138 1.18 -27.73 -5.20
C THR A 138 0.63 -27.72 -6.62
N LEU A 139 1.45 -28.13 -7.60
CA LEU A 139 1.06 -28.09 -9.01
C LEU A 139 -0.18 -28.96 -9.30
N GLY A 140 -0.36 -30.05 -8.57
CA GLY A 140 -1.49 -30.98 -8.77
C GLY A 140 -2.75 -30.64 -7.97
N SER A 141 -2.61 -29.97 -6.82
CA SER A 141 -3.72 -29.72 -5.90
C SER A 141 -4.07 -28.25 -5.71
N GLY A 142 -3.47 -27.35 -6.48
CA GLY A 142 -3.78 -25.93 -6.51
C GLY A 142 -3.31 -25.16 -5.28
N ILE A 143 -3.93 -24.00 -5.04
CA ILE A 143 -3.53 -23.07 -3.98
C ILE A 143 -4.21 -23.47 -2.67
N SER A 144 -3.38 -23.82 -1.70
CA SER A 144 -3.82 -24.19 -0.35
C SER A 144 -3.94 -22.99 0.59
N ARG A 145 -3.18 -21.91 0.33
CA ARG A 145 -3.23 -20.67 1.11
C ARG A 145 -2.70 -19.52 0.25
N ALA A 146 -3.34 -18.36 0.32
CA ALA A 146 -2.76 -17.12 -0.20
C ALA A 146 -3.02 -15.98 0.78
N VAL A 147 -2.07 -15.05 0.87
CA VAL A 147 -2.15 -13.86 1.73
C VAL A 147 -1.67 -12.66 0.93
N HIS A 148 -2.52 -11.64 0.83
CA HIS A 148 -2.19 -10.36 0.24
C HIS A 148 -1.82 -9.37 1.35
N GLU A 149 -0.64 -8.77 1.25
CA GLU A 149 -0.17 -7.73 2.16
C GLU A 149 0.15 -6.47 1.34
N PRO A 150 -0.76 -5.49 1.31
CA PRO A 150 -0.50 -4.24 0.61
C PRO A 150 0.50 -3.37 1.40
N MET A 151 1.30 -2.59 0.67
CA MET A 151 2.15 -1.52 1.22
C MET A 151 3.21 -1.96 2.23
N ARG A 152 3.83 -3.11 1.97
CA ARG A 152 5.06 -3.52 2.65
C ARG A 152 6.23 -2.63 2.24
N ARG A 153 7.25 -2.53 3.09
CA ARG A 153 8.55 -1.95 2.67
C ARG A 153 9.38 -3.00 1.95
N GLN A 154 10.09 -2.60 0.90
CA GLN A 154 10.95 -3.49 0.10
C GLN A 154 12.04 -4.17 0.94
N GLY A 155 12.58 -3.48 1.95
CA GLY A 155 13.56 -4.04 2.88
C GLY A 155 13.01 -5.09 3.86
N GLU A 156 11.68 -5.30 3.89
CA GLU A 156 10.99 -6.24 4.79
C GLU A 156 10.45 -7.47 4.06
N LEU A 157 10.93 -7.73 2.84
CA LEU A 157 10.54 -8.92 2.09
C LEU A 157 10.82 -10.20 2.91
N PRO A 158 9.87 -11.15 2.97
CA PRO A 158 10.05 -12.36 3.73
C PRO A 158 11.17 -13.21 3.13
N THR A 159 12.11 -13.64 3.96
CA THR A 159 13.14 -14.62 3.59
C THR A 159 12.69 -16.07 3.84
N VAL A 160 11.63 -16.24 4.64
CA VAL A 160 10.97 -17.51 4.93
C VAL A 160 9.46 -17.26 4.98
N TRP A 161 8.69 -18.15 4.37
CA TRP A 161 7.23 -18.11 4.46
C TRP A 161 6.66 -19.53 4.57
N ASP A 162 5.76 -19.74 5.53
CA ASP A 162 5.20 -21.05 5.91
C ASP A 162 6.27 -22.15 6.12
N GLY A 163 7.41 -21.76 6.71
CA GLY A 163 8.54 -22.65 6.98
C GLY A 163 9.45 -22.94 5.78
N VAL A 164 9.15 -22.40 4.60
CA VAL A 164 9.96 -22.58 3.38
C VAL A 164 10.85 -21.36 3.15
N ALA A 165 12.13 -21.61 2.93
CA ALA A 165 13.09 -20.56 2.59
C ALA A 165 12.83 -20.04 1.17
N LEU A 166 12.82 -18.72 1.02
CA LEU A 166 12.53 -18.03 -0.23
C LEU A 166 13.82 -17.51 -0.88
N ARG A 167 13.87 -17.59 -2.20
CA ARG A 167 14.96 -17.05 -3.03
C ARG A 167 14.37 -16.32 -4.22
N THR A 168 15.06 -15.31 -4.73
CA THR A 168 14.69 -14.68 -6.00
C THR A 168 14.60 -15.73 -7.10
N ALA A 169 13.52 -15.68 -7.87
CA ALA A 169 13.23 -16.59 -8.96
C ALA A 169 12.89 -15.81 -10.22
N PRO A 170 13.07 -16.40 -11.42
CA PRO A 170 12.58 -15.81 -12.66
C PRO A 170 11.07 -15.57 -12.57
N PHE A 171 10.64 -14.33 -12.82
CA PHE A 171 9.26 -13.92 -12.63
C PHE A 171 8.29 -14.76 -13.50
N ASP A 172 8.62 -14.94 -14.78
CA ASP A 172 7.77 -15.65 -15.74
C ASP A 172 7.56 -17.13 -15.34
N ASP A 173 8.62 -17.81 -14.86
CA ASP A 173 8.53 -19.20 -14.39
C ASP A 173 7.54 -19.31 -13.20
N VAL A 174 7.60 -18.36 -12.27
CA VAL A 174 6.71 -18.33 -11.10
C VAL A 174 5.26 -18.04 -11.51
N ILE A 175 5.05 -17.15 -12.48
CA ILE A 175 3.72 -16.86 -13.03
C ILE A 175 3.14 -18.10 -13.71
N GLU A 176 3.90 -18.81 -14.53
CA GLU A 176 3.44 -20.04 -15.19
C GLU A 176 3.09 -21.14 -14.17
N GLU A 177 3.91 -21.34 -13.15
CA GLU A 177 3.64 -22.31 -12.09
C GLU A 177 2.39 -21.96 -11.27
N LEU A 178 2.23 -20.69 -10.89
CA LEU A 178 1.04 -20.23 -10.18
C LEU A 178 -0.21 -20.33 -11.07
N ALA A 179 -0.12 -20.02 -12.36
CA ALA A 179 -1.21 -20.19 -13.30
C ALA A 179 -1.68 -21.66 -13.37
N HIS A 180 -0.74 -22.61 -13.37
CA HIS A 180 -1.06 -24.03 -13.28
C HIS A 180 -1.78 -24.39 -11.97
N ALA A 181 -1.31 -23.85 -10.84
CA ALA A 181 -1.95 -24.06 -9.54
C ALA A 181 -3.38 -23.50 -9.51
N ILE A 182 -3.61 -22.30 -10.05
CA ILE A 182 -4.96 -21.73 -10.11
C ILE A 182 -5.85 -22.55 -11.05
N LEU A 183 -5.33 -23.00 -12.19
CA LEU A 183 -6.09 -23.88 -13.07
C LEU A 183 -6.47 -25.20 -12.37
N ALA A 184 -5.61 -25.74 -11.50
CA ALA A 184 -5.92 -26.90 -10.68
C ALA A 184 -7.06 -26.59 -9.68
N ASP A 185 -7.08 -25.42 -9.04
CA ASP A 185 -8.21 -24.98 -8.20
C ASP A 185 -9.52 -24.91 -8.98
N ALA A 186 -9.49 -24.29 -10.16
CA ALA A 186 -10.66 -24.14 -11.01
C ALA A 186 -11.23 -25.50 -11.44
N ARG A 187 -10.37 -26.48 -11.77
CA ARG A 187 -10.77 -27.85 -12.11
C ARG A 187 -11.40 -28.60 -10.94
N LEU A 188 -11.06 -28.23 -9.71
CA LEU A 188 -11.66 -28.76 -8.49
C LEU A 188 -12.94 -28.01 -8.09
N GLY A 189 -13.40 -27.05 -8.90
CA GLY A 189 -14.61 -26.26 -8.65
C GLY A 189 -14.46 -25.25 -7.51
N ARG A 190 -13.22 -24.90 -7.14
CA ARG A 190 -12.96 -23.89 -6.11
C ARG A 190 -13.06 -22.48 -6.69
N ALA A 191 -13.57 -21.56 -5.87
CA ALA A 191 -13.57 -20.14 -6.22
C ALA A 191 -12.13 -19.60 -6.28
N PRO A 192 -11.87 -18.58 -7.13
CA PRO A 192 -10.58 -17.88 -7.13
C PRO A 192 -10.26 -17.32 -5.74
N ASN A 193 -9.00 -17.42 -5.32
CA ASN A 193 -8.58 -16.88 -4.03
C ASN A 193 -8.58 -15.34 -4.07
N GLU A 194 -9.35 -14.70 -3.19
CA GLU A 194 -9.49 -13.23 -3.15
C GLU A 194 -8.15 -12.51 -2.99
N ALA A 195 -7.16 -13.12 -2.33
CA ALA A 195 -5.82 -12.54 -2.18
C ALA A 195 -5.06 -12.37 -3.51
N LEU A 196 -5.43 -13.13 -4.55
CA LEU A 196 -4.82 -13.02 -5.88
C LEU A 196 -5.49 -11.99 -6.79
N VAL A 197 -6.69 -11.51 -6.44
CA VAL A 197 -7.45 -10.55 -7.27
C VAL A 197 -6.64 -9.29 -7.57
N PRO A 198 -5.91 -8.67 -6.61
CA PRO A 198 -5.08 -7.49 -6.91
C PRO A 198 -3.93 -7.77 -7.89
N PHE A 199 -3.57 -9.04 -8.11
CA PHE A 199 -2.48 -9.49 -8.98
C PHE A 199 -2.98 -10.16 -10.27
N ALA A 200 -4.29 -10.16 -10.52
CA ALA A 200 -4.93 -10.85 -11.64
C ALA A 200 -4.35 -10.44 -13.02
N ASP A 201 -4.01 -9.16 -13.19
CA ASP A 201 -3.40 -8.62 -14.41
C ASP A 201 -2.06 -9.27 -14.76
N LEU A 202 -1.29 -9.76 -13.78
CA LEU A 202 -0.02 -10.46 -14.03
C LEU A 202 -0.21 -11.83 -14.71
N PHE A 203 -1.38 -12.42 -14.54
CA PHE A 203 -1.75 -13.69 -15.16
C PHE A 203 -2.48 -13.48 -16.50
N GLY A 204 -2.60 -12.22 -16.96
CA GLY A 204 -3.45 -11.87 -18.08
C GLY A 204 -4.94 -11.97 -17.77
N TRP A 205 -5.33 -12.02 -16.49
CA TRP A 205 -6.74 -11.97 -16.09
C TRP A 205 -7.20 -10.51 -16.02
N GLY A 206 -7.62 -9.99 -17.17
CA GLY A 206 -8.14 -8.62 -17.36
C GLY A 206 -7.09 -7.71 -18.03
N ALA A 207 -7.33 -7.13 -19.21
CA ALA A 207 -8.58 -6.92 -19.96
C ALA A 207 -8.68 -7.78 -21.24
N PRO A 208 -9.89 -8.13 -21.72
CA PRO A 208 -10.08 -8.33 -23.16
C PRO A 208 -9.83 -7.01 -23.92
N PRO A 209 -9.51 -7.06 -25.23
CA PRO A 209 -9.39 -5.87 -26.06
C PRO A 209 -10.67 -5.01 -26.08
#